data_AF-A0ABD1ULV6-F1
#
_entry.id   AF-A0ABD1ULV6-F1
#
_cell.length_a   1.000
_cell.length_b   1.000
_cell.length_c   1.000
_cell.angle_alpha   90.00
_cell.angle_beta   90.00
_cell.angle_gamma   90.00
#
_symmetry.space_group_name_H-M   'P 1'
#
loop_
_entity.id
_entity.type
_entity.pdbx_description
1 polymer ?
#
loop_
_entity_poly.entity_id
_entity_poly.type
_entity_poly.pdbx_seq_one_letter_code
_entity_poly.pdbx_strand_id
1 'polypeptide(L)'
;MVAESWFRSLWRTSRKHEFDSRKALIGVLAFQAAGLMSKLLHLWQSLTDKQVVRLREEITNSVGIKKLVSEDDDFIGRLICIEMMENLGQVAQAVARLSSNVVILC
;
A
#
# COMPACT_ATOMS: atom_id res chain seq x y z
N MET A 1 -36.40 41.33 0.26
CA MET A 1 -36.19 40.06 -0.50
C MET A 1 -34.80 39.88 -1.11
N VAL A 2 -33.93 40.91 -1.16
CA VAL A 2 -32.57 40.78 -1.75
C VAL A 2 -31.52 40.20 -0.78
N ALA A 3 -31.67 40.39 0.52
CA ALA A 3 -30.74 39.83 1.51
C ALA A 3 -30.81 38.28 1.54
N GLU A 4 -32.02 37.71 1.56
CA GLU A 4 -32.27 36.25 1.55
C GLU A 4 -31.58 35.50 0.39
N SER A 5 -31.53 36.10 -0.81
CA SER A 5 -30.90 35.49 -1.99
C SER A 5 -29.37 35.51 -1.92
N TRP A 6 -28.79 36.53 -1.29
CA TRP A 6 -27.34 36.62 -1.03
C TRP A 6 -26.89 35.60 0.03
N PHE A 7 -27.64 35.46 1.12
CA PHE A 7 -27.35 34.46 2.15
C PHE A 7 -27.48 33.03 1.61
N ARG A 8 -28.48 32.75 0.76
CA ARG A 8 -28.60 31.44 0.10
C ARG A 8 -27.45 31.16 -0.88
N SER A 9 -26.94 32.18 -1.58
CA SER A 9 -25.82 31.99 -2.51
C SER A 9 -24.51 31.68 -1.76
N LEU A 10 -24.26 32.36 -0.64
CA LEU A 10 -23.10 32.13 0.22
C LEU A 10 -23.14 30.73 0.87
N TRP A 11 -24.31 30.27 1.29
CA TRP A 11 -24.45 28.92 1.85
C TRP A 11 -24.30 27.83 0.78
N ARG A 12 -24.67 28.13 -0.46
CA ARG A 12 -24.52 27.25 -1.61
C ARG A 12 -23.06 27.13 -2.07
N THR A 13 -22.26 28.19 -1.99
CA THR A 13 -20.81 28.12 -2.27
C THR A 13 -20.05 27.36 -1.18
N SER A 14 -20.42 27.54 0.10
CA SER A 14 -19.87 26.77 1.22
C SER A 14 -20.10 25.26 1.07
N ARG A 15 -21.34 24.85 0.78
CA ARG A 15 -21.66 23.42 0.55
C ARG A 15 -20.92 22.84 -0.66
N LYS A 16 -20.70 23.65 -1.70
CA LYS A 16 -19.97 23.21 -2.89
C LYS A 16 -18.49 22.95 -2.58
N HIS A 17 -17.83 23.83 -1.82
CA HIS A 17 -16.44 23.64 -1.41
C HIS A 17 -16.25 22.41 -0.52
N GLU A 18 -17.16 22.17 0.43
CA GLU A 18 -17.14 20.97 1.28
C GLU A 18 -17.29 19.68 0.46
N PHE A 19 -18.16 19.69 -0.54
CA PHE A 19 -18.37 18.57 -1.45
C PHE A 19 -17.16 18.29 -2.35
N ASP A 20 -16.52 19.33 -2.89
CA ASP A 20 -15.31 19.19 -3.70
C ASP A 20 -14.12 18.70 -2.86
N SER A 21 -14.00 19.15 -1.61
CA SER A 21 -13.02 18.64 -0.65
C SER A 21 -13.23 17.16 -0.33
N ARG A 22 -14.49 16.73 -0.12
CA ARG A 22 -14.83 15.32 0.12
C ARG A 22 -14.49 14.43 -1.07
N LYS A 23 -14.74 14.90 -2.30
CA LYS A 23 -14.35 14.18 -3.53
C LYS A 23 -12.84 14.03 -3.65
N ALA A 24 -12.08 15.08 -3.35
CA ALA A 24 -10.62 15.03 -3.37
C ALA A 24 -10.10 13.99 -2.35
N LEU A 25 -10.68 13.95 -1.14
CA LEU A 25 -10.34 12.98 -0.12
C LEU A 25 -10.63 11.54 -0.55
N ILE A 26 -11.80 11.27 -1.13
CA ILE A 26 -12.14 9.96 -1.69
C ILE A 26 -11.14 9.57 -2.78
N GLY A 27 -10.77 10.50 -3.66
CA GLY A 27 -9.76 10.26 -4.70
C GLY A 27 -8.39 9.88 -4.14
N VAL A 28 -7.94 10.58 -3.10
CA VAL A 28 -6.67 10.29 -2.40
C VAL A 28 -6.72 8.93 -1.72
N LEU A 29 -7.82 8.59 -1.04
CA LEU A 29 -7.99 7.30 -0.38
C LEU A 29 -8.06 6.15 -1.39
N ALA A 30 -8.76 6.33 -2.51
CA ALA A 30 -8.82 5.36 -3.60
C ALA A 30 -7.43 5.13 -4.23
N PHE A 31 -6.67 6.20 -4.45
CA PHE A 31 -5.29 6.11 -4.94
C PHE A 31 -4.39 5.35 -3.95
N GLN A 32 -4.49 5.64 -2.65
CA GLN A 32 -3.75 4.91 -1.62
C GLN A 32 -4.15 3.43 -1.57
N ALA A 33 -5.45 3.13 -1.64
CA ALA A 33 -5.95 1.75 -1.68
C ALA A 33 -5.40 0.99 -2.89
N ALA A 34 -5.46 1.59 -4.07
CA ALA A 34 -4.91 1.00 -5.30
C ALA A 34 -3.40 0.76 -5.20
N GLY A 35 -2.65 1.71 -4.63
CA GLY A 35 -1.21 1.56 -4.39
C GLY A 35 -0.87 0.42 -3.44
N LEU A 36 -1.63 0.28 -2.34
CA LEU A 36 -1.45 -0.84 -1.40
C LEU A 36 -1.82 -2.18 -2.02
N MET A 37 -2.92 -2.24 -2.77
CA MET A 37 -3.33 -3.45 -3.49
C MET A 37 -2.30 -3.86 -4.54
N SER A 38 -1.73 -2.92 -5.29
CA SER A 38 -0.65 -3.21 -6.25
C SER A 38 0.57 -3.82 -5.55
N LYS A 39 1.02 -3.24 -4.42
CA LYS A 39 2.12 -3.80 -3.63
C LYS A 39 1.82 -5.22 -3.14
N LEU A 40 0.61 -5.45 -2.65
CA LEU A 40 0.18 -6.77 -2.18
C LEU A 40 0.20 -7.81 -3.30
N LEU A 41 -0.31 -7.47 -4.49
CA LEU A 41 -0.29 -8.35 -5.66
C LEU A 41 1.14 -8.68 -6.09
N HIS A 42 2.04 -7.70 -6.08
CA HIS A 42 3.46 -7.95 -6.40
C HIS A 42 4.13 -8.89 -5.41
N LEU A 43 3.89 -8.73 -4.10
CA LEU A 43 4.40 -9.65 -3.07
C LEU A 43 3.82 -11.06 -3.22
N TRP A 44 2.52 -11.16 -3.48
CA TRP A 44 1.89 -12.45 -3.74
C TRP A 44 2.50 -13.16 -4.95
N GLN A 45 2.74 -12.42 -6.03
CA GLN A 45 3.27 -13.00 -7.26
C GLN A 45 4.75 -13.43 -7.12
N SER A 46 5.55 -12.73 -6.31
CA SER A 46 6.94 -13.12 -6.03
C SER A 46 7.05 -14.36 -5.12
N LEU A 47 5.99 -14.70 -4.40
CA LEU A 47 5.90 -15.89 -3.54
C LEU A 47 5.44 -17.17 -4.27
N THR A 48 5.19 -17.08 -5.58
CA THR A 48 4.82 -18.28 -6.37
C THR A 48 5.98 -19.27 -6.44
N ASP A 49 5.70 -20.58 -6.45
CA ASP A 49 6.73 -21.63 -6.50
C ASP A 49 7.76 -21.40 -7.61
N LYS A 50 7.30 -20.99 -8.79
CA LYS A 50 8.16 -20.65 -9.93
C LYS A 50 9.16 -19.54 -9.60
N GLN A 51 8.71 -18.48 -8.93
CA GLN A 51 9.57 -17.35 -8.57
C GLN A 51 10.51 -17.73 -7.42
N VAL A 52 10.04 -18.53 -6.46
CA VAL A 52 10.86 -19.02 -5.34
C VAL A 52 11.99 -19.93 -5.84
N VAL A 53 11.69 -20.86 -6.76
CA VAL A 53 12.71 -21.72 -7.38
C VAL A 53 13.73 -20.89 -8.14
N ARG A 54 13.28 -19.94 -8.96
CA ARG A 54 14.17 -19.02 -9.69
C ARG A 54 15.05 -18.22 -8.74
N LEU A 55 14.50 -17.69 -7.65
CA LEU A 55 15.26 -16.93 -6.66
C LEU A 55 16.33 -17.81 -5.98
N ARG A 56 16.01 -19.06 -5.66
CA ARG A 56 16.99 -20.02 -5.15
C ARG A 56 18.12 -20.27 -6.13
N GLU A 57 17.82 -20.47 -7.42
CA GLU A 57 18.85 -20.60 -8.46
C GLU A 57 19.73 -19.34 -8.56
N GLU A 58 19.15 -18.14 -8.51
CA GLU A 58 19.89 -16.88 -8.53
C GLU A 58 20.81 -16.73 -7.30
N ILE A 59 20.35 -17.14 -6.12
CA ILE A 59 21.14 -17.14 -4.88
C ILE A 59 22.31 -18.12 -4.97
N THR A 60 22.04 -19.37 -5.34
CA THR A 60 23.05 -20.42 -5.40
C THR A 60 24.16 -20.08 -6.41
N ASN A 61 23.83 -19.37 -7.49
CA ASN A 61 24.78 -18.97 -8.54
C ASN A 61 25.48 -17.63 -8.25
N SER A 62 25.02 -16.85 -7.27
CA SER A 62 25.57 -15.53 -6.98
C SER A 62 26.75 -15.61 -6.01
N VAL A 63 27.96 -15.42 -6.56
CA VAL A 63 29.20 -15.28 -5.76
C VAL A 63 29.11 -14.10 -4.79
N GLY A 64 28.44 -13.02 -5.19
CA GLY A 64 28.28 -11.82 -4.36
C GLY A 64 27.43 -12.09 -3.12
N ILE A 65 26.29 -12.76 -3.29
CA ILE A 65 25.42 -13.13 -2.16
C ILE A 65 26.17 -14.06 -1.21
N LYS A 66 26.87 -15.07 -1.75
CA LYS A 66 27.61 -16.03 -0.94
C LYS A 66 28.73 -15.39 -0.11
N LYS A 67 29.47 -14.45 -0.69
CA LYS A 67 30.57 -13.77 -0.01
C LYS A 67 30.15 -12.66 0.93
N LEU A 68 29.07 -11.93 0.63
CA LEU A 68 28.65 -10.76 1.40
C LEU A 68 27.60 -11.07 2.47
N VAL A 69 26.81 -12.14 2.28
CA VAL A 69 25.71 -12.50 3.19
C VAL A 69 26.04 -13.78 3.95
N SER A 70 26.15 -14.92 3.25
CA SER A 70 26.46 -16.22 3.84
C SER A 70 26.66 -17.29 2.76
N GLU A 71 27.49 -18.31 2.99
CA GLU A 71 27.57 -19.49 2.12
C GLU A 71 26.50 -20.56 2.41
N ASP A 72 25.75 -20.40 3.52
CA ASP A 72 24.63 -21.27 3.89
C ASP A 72 23.35 -20.83 3.17
N ASP A 73 22.97 -21.58 2.13
CA ASP A 73 21.77 -21.34 1.33
C ASP A 73 20.46 -21.41 2.17
N ASP A 74 20.42 -22.22 3.23
CA ASP A 74 19.25 -22.31 4.13
C ASP A 74 19.16 -21.08 5.03
N PHE A 75 20.29 -20.55 5.48
CA PHE A 75 20.33 -19.28 6.19
C PHE A 75 19.83 -18.12 5.33
N ILE A 76 20.30 -18.02 4.07
CA ILE A 76 19.83 -16.98 3.14
C ILE A 76 18.33 -17.13 2.88
N GLY A 77 17.85 -18.36 2.70
CA GLY A 77 16.42 -18.64 2.54
C GLY A 77 15.59 -18.15 3.73
N ARG A 78 16.02 -18.44 4.96
CA ARG A 78 15.35 -17.93 6.17
C ARG A 78 15.37 -16.40 6.25
N LEU A 79 16.49 -15.77 5.91
CA LEU A 79 16.63 -14.31 5.91
C LEU A 79 15.63 -13.66 4.94
N ILE A 80 15.50 -14.20 3.73
CA ILE A 80 14.54 -13.72 2.73
C ILE A 80 13.10 -13.91 3.22
N CYS A 81 12.77 -15.06 3.81
CA CYS A 81 11.44 -15.30 4.36
C CYS A 81 11.07 -14.26 5.44
N ILE A 82 12.01 -13.93 6.33
CA ILE A 82 11.81 -12.91 7.37
C ILE A 82 11.54 -11.54 6.71
N GLU A 83 12.37 -11.13 5.76
CA GLU A 83 12.19 -9.87 5.02
C GLU A 83 10.84 -9.82 4.29
N MET A 84 10.41 -10.91 3.65
CA MET A 84 9.10 -10.99 2.98
C MET A 84 7.94 -10.89 3.97
N MET A 85 8.06 -11.51 5.15
CA MET A 85 7.06 -11.42 6.21
C MET A 85 6.95 -10.00 6.77
N GLU A 86 8.07 -9.31 6.97
CA GLU A 86 8.09 -7.92 7.39
C GLU A 86 7.41 -7.00 6.36
N ASN A 87 7.70 -7.20 5.06
CA ASN A 87 7.06 -6.48 3.98
C ASN A 87 5.53 -6.70 3.94
N LEU A 88 5.06 -7.94 4.15
CA LEU A 88 3.62 -8.23 4.29
C LEU A 88 3.02 -7.54 5.53
N GLY A 89 3.74 -7.56 6.66
CA GLY A 89 3.32 -6.88 7.89
C GLY A 89 3.13 -5.38 7.70
N GLN A 90 4.03 -4.72 6.98
CA GLN A 90 3.92 -3.29 6.64
C GLN A 90 2.69 -2.99 5.77
N VAL A 91 2.41 -3.83 4.76
CA VAL A 91 1.21 -3.68 3.93
C VAL A 91 -0.05 -3.88 4.78
N ALA A 92 -0.08 -4.90 5.64
CA ALA A 92 -1.20 -5.15 6.54
C ALA A 92 -1.47 -3.98 7.49
N GLN A 93 -0.41 -3.39 8.07
CA GLN A 93 -0.53 -2.20 8.92
C GLN A 93 -1.06 -1.00 8.14
N ALA A 94 -0.59 -0.78 6.91
CA ALA A 94 -1.08 0.30 6.07
C ALA A 94 -2.55 0.13 5.69
N VAL A 95 -2.99 -1.10 5.40
CA VAL A 95 -4.41 -1.44 5.14
C VAL A 95 -5.26 -1.21 6.39
N ALA A 96 -4.80 -1.63 7.58
CA ALA A 96 -5.51 -1.40 8.85
C ALA A 96 -5.67 0.10 9.17
N ARG A 97 -4.65 0.90 8.85
CA ARG A 97 -4.72 2.37 8.97
C ARG A 97 -5.70 2.96 7.96
N LEU A 98 -5.71 2.47 6.73
CA LEU A 98 -6.64 2.93 5.71
C LEU A 98 -8.09 2.64 6.12
N SER A 99 -8.39 1.42 6.58
CA SER A 99 -9.74 1.05 7.04
C SER A 99 -10.20 1.87 8.25
N SER A 100 -9.29 2.17 9.18
CA SER A 100 -9.60 3.04 10.32
C SER A 100 -9.96 4.47 9.90
N ASN A 101 -9.31 5.01 8.86
CA ASN A 101 -9.65 6.33 8.31
C ASN A 101 -10.98 6.32 7.53
N VAL A 102 -11.32 5.22 6.86
CA VAL A 102 -12.62 5.07 6.19
C VAL A 102 -13.78 5.09 7.19
N VAL A 103 -13.61 4.50 8.38
CA VAL A 103 -14.65 4.50 9.44
C VAL A 103 -14.90 5.90 10.02
N ILE A 104 -13.92 6.82 9.97
CA ILE A 104 -14.07 8.20 10.46
C ILE A 104 -14.80 9.10 9.44
N LEU A 105 -14.93 8.64 8.18
CA LEU A 105 -15.55 9.37 7.08
C LEU A 105 -17.02 9.02 6.80
N CYS A 106 -17.56 8.01 7.49
CA CYS A 106 -18.97 7.62 7.46
C CYS A 106 -19.71 8.15 8.70
#